data_AF-A0A6A5TSC9-F1
#
_entry.id   AF-A0A6A5TSC9-F1
#
_cell.length_a   1.000
_cell.length_b   1.000
_cell.length_c   1.000
_cell.angle_alpha   90.00
_cell.angle_beta   90.00
_cell.angle_gamma   90.00
#
_symmetry.space_group_name_H-M   'P 1'
#
loop_
_entity.id
_entity.type
_entity.pdbx_description
1 polymer ?
#
loop_
_entity_poly.entity_id
_entity_poly.type
_entity_poly.pdbx_seq_one_letter_code
_entity_poly.pdbx_strand_id
1 'polypeptide(L)'
;MTHGRGGSNLTEDFIKELYSCPGYGNNHYNDGGFDPNTKNLRSGTTMKSNTHHCKPCNKPMTKRCWDRAEYIFCPRWVTRFKVVAGVRTKVRVRCAERVLLNSAGCGEHPRNSEPMTQALYNGAKGAELNMEMFKDPNPTENYAVPPPESNESAGESAELDELIDKMEADGEEVTEEFISDF
;
A
#
# COMPACT_ATOMS: atom_id res chain seq x y z
N MET A 1 -35.73 13.45 -11.11
CA MET A 1 -34.73 12.52 -11.67
C MET A 1 -34.04 11.82 -10.52
N THR A 2 -34.45 10.59 -10.22
CA THR A 2 -33.81 9.73 -9.22
C THR A 2 -32.53 9.17 -9.82
N HIS A 3 -31.37 9.71 -9.46
CA HIS A 3 -30.11 9.00 -9.72
C HIS A 3 -30.19 7.66 -8.98
N GLY A 4 -30.35 6.58 -9.75
CA GLY A 4 -30.21 5.24 -9.23
C GLY A 4 -28.87 5.17 -8.51
N ARG A 5 -28.88 4.81 -7.22
CA ARG A 5 -27.67 4.43 -6.52
C ARG A 5 -27.15 3.16 -7.19
N GLY A 6 -26.35 3.32 -8.24
CA GLY A 6 -25.46 2.26 -8.67
C GLY A 6 -24.65 1.87 -7.45
N GLY A 7 -24.73 0.61 -7.03
CA GLY A 7 -23.94 0.11 -5.92
C GLY A 7 -22.45 0.36 -6.17
N SER A 8 -21.66 0.48 -5.10
CA SER A 8 -20.21 0.50 -5.22
C SER A 8 -19.74 -0.80 -5.90
N ASN A 9 -18.89 -0.69 -6.91
CA ASN A 9 -18.22 -1.84 -7.52
C ASN A 9 -16.91 -2.20 -6.80
N LEU A 10 -16.52 -1.43 -5.78
CA LEU A 10 -15.50 -1.87 -4.81
C LEU A 10 -16.15 -2.84 -3.82
N THR A 11 -16.33 -4.08 -4.24
CA THR A 11 -16.79 -5.17 -3.37
C THR A 11 -15.67 -5.63 -2.45
N GLU A 12 -16.02 -6.34 -1.37
CA GLU A 12 -15.02 -6.96 -0.49
C GLU A 12 -14.09 -7.88 -1.29
N ASP A 13 -14.63 -8.70 -2.20
CA ASP A 13 -13.83 -9.63 -3.02
C ASP A 13 -12.84 -8.90 -3.92
N PHE A 14 -13.26 -7.80 -4.56
CA PHE A 14 -12.37 -6.97 -5.36
C PHE A 14 -11.22 -6.40 -4.52
N ILE A 15 -11.51 -5.93 -3.30
CA ILE A 15 -10.51 -5.37 -2.40
C ILE A 15 -9.50 -6.46 -1.96
N LYS A 16 -10.01 -7.66 -1.63
CA LYS A 16 -9.16 -8.81 -1.28
C LYS A 16 -8.25 -9.21 -2.42
N GLU A 17 -8.78 -9.26 -3.64
CA GLU A 17 -8.00 -9.57 -4.84
C GLU A 17 -6.93 -8.50 -5.09
N LEU A 18 -7.29 -7.21 -5.03
CA LEU A 18 -6.34 -6.10 -5.19
C LEU A 18 -5.17 -6.21 -4.21
N TYR A 19 -5.44 -6.51 -2.95
CA TYR A 19 -4.41 -6.59 -1.90
C TYR A 19 -3.68 -7.92 -1.82
N SER A 20 -4.13 -8.95 -2.54
CA SER A 20 -3.35 -10.18 -2.75
C SER A 20 -2.15 -9.99 -3.69
N CYS A 21 -2.08 -8.84 -4.38
CA CYS A 21 -0.97 -8.50 -5.24
C CYS A 21 0.35 -8.41 -4.44
N PRO A 22 1.41 -9.15 -4.81
CA PRO A 22 2.69 -9.13 -4.08
C PRO A 22 3.34 -7.76 -3.95
N GLY A 23 2.97 -6.79 -4.81
CA GLY A 23 3.42 -5.41 -4.70
C GLY A 23 3.02 -4.74 -3.38
N TYR A 24 1.96 -5.18 -2.71
CA TYR A 24 1.60 -4.70 -1.37
C TYR A 24 2.40 -5.35 -0.24
N GLY A 25 3.36 -6.23 -0.56
CA GLY A 25 4.15 -6.96 0.42
C GLY A 25 3.41 -8.19 0.93
N ASN A 26 3.52 -8.44 2.24
CA ASN A 26 2.78 -9.50 2.92
C ASN A 26 1.27 -9.26 2.77
N ASN A 27 0.51 -10.32 2.56
CA ASN A 27 -0.94 -10.28 2.33
C ASN A 27 -1.76 -9.97 3.61
N HIS A 28 -1.29 -9.01 4.41
CA HIS A 28 -1.78 -8.67 5.75
C HIS A 28 -3.25 -8.29 5.80
N TYR A 29 -3.81 -7.81 4.69
CA TYR A 29 -5.23 -7.54 4.62
C TYR A 29 -6.09 -8.81 4.71
N ASN A 30 -5.58 -9.92 4.17
CA ASN A 30 -6.31 -11.17 3.95
C ASN A 30 -5.94 -12.28 4.95
N ASP A 31 -4.79 -12.21 5.63
CA ASP A 31 -4.27 -13.24 6.54
C ASP A 31 -4.90 -13.22 7.95
N GLY A 32 -5.81 -12.27 8.23
CA GLY A 32 -6.46 -12.11 9.52
C GLY A 32 -5.68 -11.26 10.53
N GLY A 33 -4.43 -10.88 10.21
CA GLY A 33 -3.57 -10.02 11.02
C GLY A 33 -3.77 -8.51 10.78
N PHE A 34 -4.72 -8.12 9.93
CA PHE A 34 -4.93 -6.74 9.55
C PHE A 34 -5.30 -5.81 10.72
N ASP A 35 -4.42 -4.86 11.06
CA ASP A 35 -4.77 -3.74 11.95
C ASP A 35 -5.55 -2.66 11.17
N PRO A 36 -6.79 -2.30 11.55
CA PRO A 36 -7.54 -1.22 10.92
C PRO A 36 -6.83 0.14 10.95
N ASN A 37 -5.87 0.35 11.85
CA ASN A 37 -5.06 1.56 11.99
C ASN A 37 -3.78 1.55 11.14
N THR A 38 -3.59 0.52 10.31
CA THR A 38 -2.48 0.44 9.35
C THR A 38 -2.44 1.71 8.50
N LYS A 39 -1.33 2.43 8.60
CA LYS A 39 -1.01 3.62 7.79
C LYS A 39 -0.49 3.19 6.44
N ASN A 40 0.40 2.21 6.40
CA ASN A 40 0.98 1.69 5.16
C ASN A 40 0.92 0.16 5.17
N LEU A 41 0.25 -0.43 4.18
CA LEU A 41 0.03 -1.89 4.14
C LEU A 41 1.34 -2.67 3.92
N ARG A 42 2.28 -2.09 3.15
CA ARG A 42 3.54 -2.75 2.79
C ARG A 42 4.47 -2.91 3.98
N SER A 43 4.63 -1.85 4.77
CA SER A 43 5.52 -1.87 5.94
C SER A 43 4.82 -2.33 7.21
N GLY A 44 3.49 -2.50 7.20
CA GLY A 44 2.70 -2.76 8.40
C GLY A 44 2.67 -1.60 9.40
N THR A 45 3.25 -0.44 9.06
CA THR A 45 3.33 0.70 9.97
C THR A 45 1.92 1.18 10.33
N THR A 46 1.65 1.31 11.62
CA THR A 46 0.37 1.80 12.14
C THR A 46 0.45 3.29 12.50
N MET A 47 -0.71 3.95 12.57
CA MET A 47 -0.75 5.33 13.05
C MET A 47 -0.44 5.41 14.54
N LYS A 48 0.53 6.27 14.91
CA LYS A 48 0.92 6.52 16.31
C LYS A 48 -0.03 7.47 17.08
N SER A 49 -1.05 8.07 16.44
CA SER A 49 -1.88 9.14 17.05
C SER A 49 -3.36 8.78 17.24
N ASN A 50 -4.05 9.55 18.11
CA ASN A 50 -5.46 9.47 18.53
C ASN A 50 -6.53 9.47 17.42
N THR A 51 -6.15 9.41 16.14
CA THR A 51 -7.10 9.44 15.02
C THR A 51 -7.56 8.02 14.66
N HIS A 52 -8.09 7.31 15.65
CA HIS A 52 -8.63 5.94 15.50
C HIS A 52 -10.06 5.92 14.95
N HIS A 53 -10.67 7.07 14.70
CA HIS A 53 -12.03 7.13 14.19
C HIS A 53 -12.05 7.12 12.66
N CYS A 54 -12.87 6.24 12.10
CA CYS A 54 -13.24 6.31 10.70
C CYS A 54 -14.01 7.61 10.45
N LYS A 55 -13.53 8.45 9.52
CA LYS A 55 -14.14 9.75 9.18
C LYS A 55 -15.59 9.60 8.68
N PRO A 56 -15.90 8.68 7.73
CA PRO A 56 -17.28 8.42 7.34
C PRO A 56 -18.20 7.92 8.46
N CYS A 57 -17.71 7.03 9.32
CA CYS A 57 -18.54 6.40 10.35
C CYS A 57 -18.65 7.20 11.65
N ASN A 58 -17.69 8.10 11.90
CA ASN A 58 -17.46 8.75 13.19
C ASN A 58 -17.40 7.76 14.38
N LYS A 59 -16.83 6.58 14.14
CA LYS A 59 -16.69 5.47 15.09
C LYS A 59 -15.28 4.89 15.02
N PRO A 60 -14.80 4.16 16.05
CA PRO A 60 -13.53 3.46 16.00
C PRO A 60 -13.41 2.66 14.69
N MET A 61 -12.26 2.80 14.05
CA MET A 61 -11.98 2.20 12.76
C MET A 61 -11.87 0.69 12.95
N THR A 62 -12.58 -0.03 12.11
CA THR A 62 -12.61 -1.50 12.11
C THR A 62 -12.30 -1.99 10.70
N LYS A 63 -11.98 -3.27 10.55
CA LYS A 63 -11.78 -3.88 9.22
C LYS A 63 -12.97 -3.63 8.29
N ARG A 64 -14.19 -3.60 8.83
CA ARG A 64 -15.42 -3.27 8.09
C ARG A 64 -15.43 -1.89 7.43
N CYS A 65 -14.64 -0.93 7.91
CA CYS A 65 -14.45 0.36 7.23
C CYS A 65 -13.70 0.17 5.90
N TRP A 66 -12.70 -0.71 5.90
CA TRP A 66 -11.91 -1.07 4.73
C TRP A 66 -12.68 -1.99 3.77
N ASP A 67 -13.42 -2.98 4.29
CA ASP A 67 -14.25 -3.87 3.46
C ASP A 67 -15.36 -3.10 2.71
N ARG A 68 -15.75 -1.93 3.22
CA ARG A 68 -16.69 -1.00 2.55
C ARG A 68 -16.01 0.07 1.70
N ALA A 69 -14.70 -0.05 1.50
CA ALA A 69 -13.86 0.92 0.80
C ALA A 69 -13.98 2.36 1.32
N GLU A 70 -14.28 2.58 2.60
CA GLU A 70 -14.22 3.93 3.19
C GLU A 70 -12.77 4.45 3.16
N TYR A 71 -11.85 3.51 3.37
CA TYR A 71 -10.41 3.66 3.20
C TYR A 71 -9.90 2.61 2.22
N ILE A 72 -8.86 2.98 1.48
CA ILE A 72 -8.14 2.13 0.55
C ILE A 72 -6.64 2.37 0.72
N PHE A 73 -5.81 1.45 0.23
CA PHE A 73 -4.38 1.68 0.10
C PHE A 73 -4.05 2.16 -1.30
N CYS A 74 -3.09 3.06 -1.42
CA CYS A 74 -2.71 3.65 -2.70
C CYS A 74 -2.18 2.54 -3.63
N PRO A 75 -2.83 2.33 -4.80
CA PRO A 75 -2.44 1.29 -5.73
C PRO A 75 -1.27 1.69 -6.63
N ARG A 76 -0.66 2.87 -6.45
CA ARG A 76 0.42 3.28 -7.34
C ARG A 76 1.62 2.35 -7.25
N TRP A 77 2.06 1.79 -8.38
CA TRP A 77 3.35 1.13 -8.47
C TRP A 77 4.50 2.14 -8.44
N VAL A 78 5.47 1.89 -7.57
CA VAL A 78 6.69 2.67 -7.39
C VAL A 78 7.90 1.74 -7.44
N THR A 79 9.04 2.28 -7.83
CA THR A 79 10.32 1.58 -7.72
C THR A 79 10.96 2.00 -6.41
N ARG A 80 11.38 1.03 -5.60
CA ARG A 80 12.15 1.25 -4.37
C ARG A 80 13.41 0.42 -4.42
N PHE A 81 14.41 0.77 -3.61
CA PHE A 81 15.57 -0.08 -3.40
C PHE A 81 15.36 -0.93 -2.15
N LYS A 82 15.81 -2.18 -2.20
CA LYS A 82 15.89 -3.08 -1.05
C LYS A 82 17.24 -3.78 -1.06
N VAL A 83 17.73 -4.13 0.11
CA VAL A 83 18.92 -4.98 0.24
C VAL A 83 18.47 -6.43 0.24
N VAL A 84 18.91 -7.20 -0.74
CA VAL A 84 18.64 -8.64 -0.82
C VAL A 84 19.98 -9.36 -0.91
N ALA A 85 20.29 -10.17 0.10
CA ALA A 85 21.58 -10.87 0.22
C ALA A 85 22.80 -9.92 0.10
N GLY A 86 22.75 -8.77 0.76
CA GLY A 86 23.82 -7.75 0.74
C GLY A 86 23.90 -6.91 -0.54
N VAL A 87 22.99 -7.09 -1.50
CA VAL A 87 22.99 -6.35 -2.77
C VAL A 87 21.80 -5.40 -2.85
N ARG A 88 22.09 -4.12 -3.11
CA ARG A 88 21.07 -3.09 -3.36
C ARG A 88 20.35 -3.37 -4.67
N THR A 89 19.10 -3.80 -4.59
CA THR A 89 18.28 -4.22 -5.73
C THR A 89 17.08 -3.32 -5.89
N LYS A 90 16.78 -2.90 -7.12
CA LYS A 90 15.53 -2.21 -7.44
C LYS A 90 14.39 -3.22 -7.45
N VAL A 91 13.36 -2.94 -6.65
CA VAL A 91 12.15 -3.74 -6.57
C VAL A 91 10.93 -2.90 -6.95
N ARG A 92 9.93 -3.56 -7.53
CA ARG A 92 8.63 -2.96 -7.84
C ARG A 92 7.66 -3.26 -6.70
N VAL A 93 7.12 -2.21 -6.10
CA VAL A 93 6.16 -2.30 -4.99
C VAL A 93 5.02 -1.31 -5.19
N ARG A 94 3.94 -1.49 -4.44
CA ARG A 94 2.86 -0.51 -4.32
C ARG A 94 3.26 0.55 -3.29
N CYS A 95 2.81 1.77 -3.50
CA CYS A 95 2.90 2.85 -2.52
C CYS A 95 2.29 2.41 -1.19
N ALA A 96 1.12 1.75 -1.25
CA ALA A 96 0.47 1.11 -0.11
C ALA A 96 0.09 2.06 1.04
N GLU A 97 0.23 3.37 0.85
CA GLU A 97 -0.16 4.39 1.83
C GLU A 97 -1.69 4.48 1.91
N ARG A 98 -2.21 4.58 3.12
CA ARG A 98 -3.63 4.71 3.37
C ARG A 98 -4.19 6.00 2.77
N VAL A 99 -5.33 5.86 2.12
CA VAL A 99 -6.11 6.93 1.52
C VAL A 99 -7.54 6.82 2.01
N LEU A 100 -8.12 7.95 2.44
CA LEU A 100 -9.57 8.06 2.54
C LEU A 100 -10.11 8.12 1.11
N LEU A 101 -10.95 7.18 0.69
CA LEU A 101 -11.35 7.04 -0.72
C LEU A 101 -11.87 8.34 -1.35
N ASN A 102 -12.60 9.15 -0.57
CA ASN A 102 -13.17 10.41 -1.04
C ASN A 102 -12.19 11.61 -0.97
N SER A 103 -10.96 11.43 -0.46
CA SER A 103 -9.93 12.49 -0.39
C SER A 103 -9.31 12.78 -1.75
N ALA A 104 -8.35 13.72 -1.75
CA ALA A 104 -7.56 14.07 -2.92
C ALA A 104 -6.46 13.04 -3.27
N GLY A 105 -6.43 11.84 -2.67
CA GLY A 105 -5.37 10.84 -2.86
C GLY A 105 -4.51 10.62 -1.61
N CYS A 106 -3.36 9.97 -1.77
CA CYS A 106 -2.34 9.90 -0.72
C CYS A 106 -1.41 11.14 -0.79
N GLY A 107 -0.56 11.31 0.23
CA GLY A 107 0.36 12.46 0.28
C GLY A 107 1.29 12.57 -0.93
N GLU A 108 1.71 11.43 -1.49
CA GLU A 108 2.63 11.36 -2.64
C GLU A 108 1.92 11.28 -3.99
N HIS A 109 0.68 10.78 -4.00
CA HIS A 109 -0.04 10.45 -5.24
C HIS A 109 -1.45 11.07 -5.21
N PRO A 110 -1.59 12.30 -5.72
CA PRO A 110 -2.87 12.96 -5.85
C PRO A 110 -3.80 12.22 -6.81
N ARG A 111 -5.09 12.13 -6.47
CA ARG A 111 -6.12 11.42 -7.24
C ARG A 111 -6.29 11.98 -8.65
N ASN A 112 -6.17 13.30 -8.82
CA ASN A 112 -6.31 13.96 -10.13
C ASN A 112 -5.16 13.65 -11.09
N SER A 113 -3.98 13.28 -10.58
CA SER A 113 -2.82 12.93 -11.38
C SER A 113 -2.50 11.43 -11.37
N GLU A 114 -3.22 10.63 -10.56
CA GLU A 114 -2.98 9.19 -10.43
C GLU A 114 -4.18 8.36 -10.93
N PRO A 115 -4.11 7.80 -12.16
CA PRO A 115 -5.21 7.11 -12.81
C PRO A 115 -5.79 5.96 -11.99
N MET A 116 -4.96 5.18 -11.27
CA MET A 116 -5.45 4.05 -10.49
C MET A 116 -6.26 4.49 -9.26
N THR A 117 -5.82 5.55 -8.57
CA THR A 117 -6.58 6.11 -7.44
C THR A 117 -7.90 6.73 -7.93
N GLN A 118 -7.89 7.38 -9.09
CA GLN A 118 -9.09 7.89 -9.73
C GLN A 118 -10.06 6.77 -10.13
N ALA A 119 -9.54 5.65 -10.64
CA ALA A 119 -10.34 4.47 -10.98
C ALA A 119 -11.05 3.92 -9.73
N LEU A 120 -10.34 3.69 -8.63
CA LEU A 120 -10.96 3.21 -7.37
C LEU A 120 -12.07 4.16 -6.89
N TYR A 121 -11.83 5.47 -6.92
CA TYR A 121 -12.85 6.47 -6.58
C TYR A 121 -14.09 6.39 -7.48
N ASN A 122 -13.89 6.25 -8.80
CA ASN A 122 -15.00 6.10 -9.74
C ASN A 122 -15.74 4.77 -9.53
N GLY A 123 -15.02 3.69 -9.25
CA GLY A 123 -15.60 2.38 -8.96
C GLY A 123 -16.48 2.37 -7.70
N ALA A 124 -16.09 3.14 -6.69
CA ALA A 124 -16.93 3.36 -5.51
C ALA A 124 -18.26 4.08 -5.83
N LYS A 125 -18.31 4.81 -6.94
CA LYS A 125 -19.53 5.44 -7.47
C LYS A 125 -20.28 4.56 -8.48
N GLY A 126 -19.88 3.30 -8.61
CA GLY A 126 -20.50 2.33 -9.51
C GLY A 126 -19.95 2.33 -10.93
N ALA A 127 -18.80 2.97 -11.19
CA ALA A 127 -18.09 2.75 -12.45
C ALA A 127 -17.53 1.32 -12.50
N GLU A 128 -17.51 0.72 -13.69
CA GLU A 128 -16.93 -0.61 -13.86
C GLU A 128 -15.43 -0.58 -13.57
N LEU A 129 -14.94 -1.60 -12.86
CA LEU A 129 -13.54 -1.79 -12.54
C LEU A 129 -13.07 -3.09 -13.18
N ASN A 130 -11.83 -3.07 -13.67
CA ASN A 130 -11.15 -4.24 -14.19
C ASN A 130 -9.77 -4.33 -13.53
N MET A 131 -9.45 -5.49 -12.96
CA MET A 131 -8.17 -5.74 -12.29
C MET A 131 -6.95 -5.50 -13.20
N GLU A 132 -7.09 -5.66 -14.51
CA GLU A 132 -6.03 -5.38 -15.49
C GLU A 132 -5.50 -3.94 -15.39
N MET A 133 -6.35 -2.95 -15.06
CA MET A 133 -5.92 -1.55 -14.95
C MET A 133 -4.99 -1.30 -13.76
N PHE A 134 -4.92 -2.24 -12.83
CA PHE A 134 -4.06 -2.17 -11.66
C PHE A 134 -2.77 -2.96 -11.83
N LYS A 135 -2.57 -3.71 -12.92
CA LYS A 135 -1.30 -4.44 -13.13
C LYS A 135 -0.10 -3.49 -13.22
N ASP A 136 1.09 -4.01 -12.93
CA ASP A 136 2.31 -3.21 -13.08
C ASP A 136 2.51 -2.91 -14.58
N PRO A 137 2.56 -1.63 -15.01
CA PRO A 137 2.84 -1.31 -16.41
C PRO A 137 4.26 -1.70 -16.83
N ASN A 138 5.18 -1.87 -15.87
CA ASN A 138 6.56 -2.25 -16.13
C ASN A 138 6.95 -3.41 -15.22
N PRO A 139 6.43 -4.63 -15.48
CA PRO A 139 6.75 -5.79 -14.66
C PRO A 139 8.25 -6.07 -14.75
N THR A 140 8.90 -6.18 -13.59
CA THR A 140 10.30 -6.61 -13.47
C THR A 140 10.34 -8.00 -12.85
N GLU A 141 11.41 -8.76 -13.08
CA GLU A 141 11.60 -10.08 -12.42
C GLU A 141 11.69 -9.98 -10.89
N ASN A 142 12.07 -8.81 -10.36
CA ASN A 142 12.24 -8.57 -8.92
C ASN A 142 11.03 -7.88 -8.29
N TYR A 143 9.93 -8.62 -8.11
CA TYR A 143 8.94 -8.24 -7.11
C TYR A 143 9.54 -8.49 -5.73
N ALA A 144 9.27 -7.60 -4.77
CA ALA A 144 9.61 -7.85 -3.37
C ALA A 144 8.73 -9.00 -2.85
N VAL A 145 9.12 -10.23 -3.14
CA VAL A 145 8.58 -11.40 -2.44
C VAL A 145 9.25 -11.37 -1.07
N PRO A 146 8.48 -11.25 0.02
CA PRO A 146 9.05 -11.30 1.36
C PRO A 146 9.78 -12.64 1.51
N PRO A 147 11.03 -12.66 1.99
CA PRO A 147 11.70 -13.92 2.26
C PRO A 147 10.85 -14.74 3.24
N PRO A 148 10.80 -16.08 3.11
CA PRO A 148 10.11 -16.92 4.09
C PRO A 148 10.67 -16.60 5.48
N GLU A 149 9.79 -16.49 6.47
CA GLU A 149 10.13 -16.17 7.87
C GLU A 149 11.22 -17.12 8.40
N SER A 150 12.48 -16.74 8.26
CA SER A 150 13.61 -17.31 8.99
C SER A 150 13.96 -16.35 10.11
N ASN A 151 13.67 -16.80 11.32
CA ASN A 151 13.50 -16.02 12.56
C ASN A 151 14.72 -15.26 13.12
N GLU A 152 15.81 -15.03 12.39
CA GLU A 152 17.02 -14.43 13.02
C GLU A 152 17.69 -13.27 12.24
N SER A 153 17.33 -12.99 10.97
CA SER A 153 17.96 -11.90 10.19
C SER A 153 16.99 -10.85 9.62
N ALA A 154 15.69 -10.97 9.90
CA ALA A 154 14.67 -10.07 9.35
C ALA A 154 14.61 -8.69 10.04
N GLY A 155 15.08 -8.60 11.29
CA GLY A 155 15.08 -7.36 12.06
C GLY A 155 16.07 -6.33 11.51
N GLU A 156 17.32 -6.74 11.31
CA GLU A 156 18.40 -5.86 10.81
C GLU A 156 18.11 -5.39 9.37
N SER A 157 17.58 -6.28 8.52
CA SER A 157 17.21 -5.93 7.14
C SER A 157 16.04 -4.94 7.06
N ALA A 158 15.07 -5.02 7.99
CA ALA A 158 13.95 -4.08 8.01
C ALA A 158 14.36 -2.69 8.53
N GLU A 159 15.25 -2.64 9.53
CA GLU A 159 15.83 -1.40 10.02
C GLU A 159 16.69 -0.70 8.96
N LEU A 160 17.50 -1.47 8.22
CA LEU A 160 18.28 -0.95 7.09
C LEU A 160 17.38 -0.42 5.96
N ASP A 161 16.31 -1.15 5.60
CA ASP A 161 15.34 -0.69 4.62
C ASP A 161 14.67 0.64 5.04
N GLU A 162 14.29 0.80 6.32
CA GLU A 162 13.69 2.04 6.84
C GLU A 162 14.70 3.20 6.85
N LEU A 163 15.97 2.92 7.13
CA LEU A 163 17.06 3.90 7.12
C LEU A 163 17.36 4.39 5.69
N ILE A 164 17.36 3.47 4.72
CA ILE A 164 17.49 3.80 3.29
C ILE A 164 16.32 4.66 2.81
N ASP A 165 15.07 4.28 3.15
CA ASP A 165 13.87 5.05 2.78
C ASP A 165 13.96 6.50 3.34
N LYS A 166 14.57 6.69 4.52
CA LYS A 166 14.78 8.00 5.14
C LYS A 166 15.89 8.81 4.46
N MET A 167 17.06 8.20 4.19
CA MET A 167 18.15 8.88 3.49
C MET A 167 17.74 9.35 2.10
N GLU A 168 16.98 8.53 1.37
CA GLU A 168 16.43 8.93 0.06
C GLU A 168 15.44 10.09 0.16
N ALA A 169 14.62 10.13 1.23
CA ALA A 169 13.72 11.24 1.48
C ALA A 169 14.45 12.56 1.81
N ASP A 170 15.62 12.45 2.46
CA ASP A 170 16.48 13.59 2.84
C ASP A 170 17.45 14.01 1.70
N GLY A 171 17.45 13.27 0.59
CA GLY A 171 18.32 13.53 -0.58
C GLY A 171 19.77 13.10 -0.38
N GLU A 172 20.03 12.24 0.61
CA GLU A 172 21.34 11.69 0.91
C GLU A 172 21.65 10.49 -0.01
N GLU A 173 22.92 10.36 -0.41
CA GLU A 173 23.37 9.25 -1.25
C GLU A 173 23.63 8.01 -0.39
N VAL A 174 22.89 6.93 -0.66
CA VAL A 174 23.11 5.62 -0.05
C VAL A 174 24.19 4.87 -0.86
N THR A 175 25.39 4.74 -0.29
CA THR A 175 26.54 4.05 -0.90
C THR A 175 26.54 2.56 -0.60
N GLU A 176 27.30 1.76 -1.38
CA GLU A 176 27.48 0.32 -1.09
C GLU A 176 28.23 0.11 0.23
N GLU A 177 29.15 1.00 0.58
CA GLU A 177 29.94 0.97 1.82
C GLU A 177 29.03 1.11 3.05
N PHE A 178 28.03 1.99 2.99
CA PHE A 178 27.00 2.14 4.02
C PHE A 178 26.15 0.88 4.21
N ILE A 179 25.85 0.17 3.11
CA ILE A 179 25.06 -1.07 3.15
C ILE A 179 25.89 -2.22 3.71
N SER A 180 27.21 -2.24 3.49
CA SER A 180 28.10 -3.29 4.02
C SER A 180 28.48 -3.14 5.50
N ASP A 181 28.31 -1.94 6.06
CA ASP A 181 28.58 -1.64 7.47
C ASP A 181 27.41 -2.03 8.41
N PHE A 182 26.26 -2.40 7.83
CA PHE A 182 25.07 -2.93 8.51
C PHE A 182 24.97 -4.45 8.33
#